data_AF-A0AAC9IT67-F1
#
_entry.id   AF-A0AAC9IT67-F1
#
_cell.length_a   1.000
_cell.length_b   1.000
_cell.length_c   1.000
_cell.angle_alpha   90.00
_cell.angle_beta   90.00
_cell.angle_gamma   90.00
#
_symmetry.space_group_name_H-M   'P 1'
#
loop_
_entity.id
_entity.type
_entity.pdbx_description
1 polymer ?
#
loop_
_entity_poly.entity_id
_entity_poly.type
_entity_poly.pdbx_seq_one_letter_code
_entity_poly.pdbx_strand_id
1 'polypeptide(L)' 'MPIVRIDDVDYELDHLSEEAKAHLTSLKYADQKIAELQRDLAMVQTARASYATLLRELLGLGEDAPLTPPPGLLMRH' A
#
# COMPACT_ATOMS: atom_id res chain seq x y z
N MET A 1 23.15 -25.69 -1.89
CA MET A 1 22.07 -25.69 -0.89
C MET A 1 21.51 -24.27 -0.84
N PRO A 2 20.29 -24.03 -1.34
CA PRO A 2 19.70 -22.69 -1.29
C PRO A 2 19.41 -22.30 0.16
N ILE A 3 19.76 -21.07 0.55
CA ILE A 3 19.50 -20.52 1.89
C ILE A 3 18.32 -19.57 1.80
N VAL A 4 17.37 -19.68 2.73
CA VAL A 4 16.28 -18.72 2.92
C VAL A 4 16.43 -18.05 4.27
N ARG A 5 16.33 -16.72 4.28
CA ARG A 5 16.33 -15.94 5.51
C ARG A 5 14.90 -15.69 5.98
N ILE A 6 14.59 -16.13 7.19
CA ILE A 6 13.28 -15.95 7.84
C ILE A 6 13.57 -15.32 9.21
N ASP A 7 12.99 -14.16 9.50
CA ASP A 7 13.18 -13.43 10.77
C ASP A 7 14.66 -13.26 11.20
N ASP A 8 15.51 -12.87 10.23
CA ASP A 8 16.96 -12.69 10.39
C ASP A 8 17.77 -13.97 10.69
N VAL A 9 17.16 -15.14 10.58
CA VAL A 9 17.84 -16.44 10.67
C VAL A 9 17.93 -17.08 9.30
N ASP A 10 19.13 -17.54 8.94
CA ASP A 10 19.40 -18.28 7.72
C ASP A 10 19.07 -19.77 7.89
N TYR A 11 18.19 -20.28 7.04
CA TYR A 11 17.81 -21.69 6.99
C TYR A 11 18.26 -22.28 5.67
N GLU A 12 18.90 -23.45 5.73
CA GLU A 12 19.09 -24.26 4.54
C GLU A 12 17.73 -24.82 4.10
N LEU A 13 17.31 -24.47 2.89
CA LEU A 13 15.98 -24.82 2.37
C LEU A 13 15.78 -26.34 2.35
N ASP A 14 16.85 -27.09 2.12
CA ASP A 14 16.86 -28.55 2.07
C ASP A 14 16.62 -29.19 3.46
N HIS A 15 16.83 -28.44 4.55
CA HIS A 15 16.58 -28.87 5.93
C HIS A 15 15.18 -28.54 6.44
N LEU A 16 14.39 -27.79 5.67
CA LEU A 16 12.99 -27.50 6.01
C LEU A 16 12.10 -28.70 5.68
N SER A 17 11.08 -28.93 6.51
CA SER A 17 10.03 -29.90 6.19
C SER A 17 9.25 -29.47 4.93
N GLU A 18 8.60 -30.42 4.26
CA GLU A 18 7.75 -30.12 3.11
C GLU A 18 6.60 -29.17 3.48
N GLU A 19 6.04 -29.29 4.69
CA GLU A 19 5.03 -28.35 5.18
C GLU A 19 5.60 -26.94 5.37
N ALA A 20 6.81 -26.81 5.92
CA ALA A 20 7.48 -25.52 6.09
C ALA A 20 7.76 -24.84 4.73
N LYS A 21 8.18 -25.61 3.71
CA LYS A 21 8.37 -25.12 2.34
C LYS A 21 7.05 -24.66 1.71
N ALA A 22 5.95 -25.37 1.95
CA ALA A 22 4.62 -24.98 1.48
C ALA A 22 4.17 -23.65 2.11
N HIS A 23 4.30 -23.52 3.43
CA HIS A 23 3.99 -22.26 4.13
C HIS A 23 4.87 -21.10 3.69
N LEU A 24 6.18 -21.33 3.48
CA LEU A 24 7.08 -20.31 2.94
C LEU A 24 6.64 -19.82 1.55
N THR A 25 6.14 -20.72 0.71
CA THR A 25 5.59 -20.36 -0.60
C THR A 25 4.33 -19.51 -0.47
N SER A 26 3.41 -19.88 0.43
CA SER A 26 2.23 -19.08 0.72
C SER A 26 2.57 -17.69 1.28
N LEU A 27 3.56 -17.60 2.16
CA LEU A 27 4.04 -16.34 2.72
C LEU A 27 4.58 -15.41 1.63
N LYS A 28 5.47 -15.92 0.78
CA LYS A 28 6.01 -15.15 -0.37
C LYS A 28 4.91 -14.64 -1.30
N TYR A 29 3.88 -15.46 -1.53
CA TYR A 29 2.74 -15.05 -2.33
C TYR A 29 1.93 -13.92 -1.66
N ALA A 30 1.69 -14.03 -0.35
CA ALA A 30 1.02 -12.98 0.41
C ALA A 30 1.81 -11.65 0.37
N ASP A 31 3.13 -11.70 0.55
CA ASP A 31 4.00 -10.52 0.49
C ASP A 31 3.97 -9.85 -0.87
N GLN A 32 4.00 -10.64 -1.96
CA GLN A 32 3.86 -10.12 -3.32
C GLN A 32 2.52 -9.40 -3.51
N LYS A 33 1.44 -9.96 -2.97
CA LYS A 33 0.10 -9.35 -3.05
C LYS A 33 -0.02 -8.09 -2.22
N ILE A 34 0.58 -8.05 -1.03
CA ILE A 34 0.65 -6.82 -0.22
C ILE A 34 1.39 -5.72 -1.00
N ALA A 35 2.53 -6.03 -1.60
CA ALA A 35 3.30 -5.06 -2.38
C ALA A 35 2.52 -4.56 -3.61
N GLU A 36 1.73 -5.41 -4.26
CA GLU A 36 0.83 -5.03 -5.36
C GLU A 36 -0.26 -4.06 -4.89
N LEU A 37 -0.96 -4.40 -3.83
CA LEU A 37 -2.02 -3.54 -3.27
C LEU A 37 -1.47 -2.18 -2.81
N GLN A 38 -0.25 -2.12 -2.28
CA GLN A 38 0.39 -0.87 -1.91
C GLN A 38 0.67 0.03 -3.13
N ARG A 39 1.05 -0.55 -4.27
CA ARG A 39 1.23 0.20 -5.53
C ARG A 39 -0.10 0.75 -6.03
N ASP A 40 -1.15 -0.07 -6.03
CA ASP A 40 -2.48 0.37 -6.44
C ASP A 40 -3.03 1.46 -5.52
N LEU A 41 -2.81 1.33 -4.21
CA LEU A 41 -3.17 2.35 -3.24
C LEU A 41 -2.48 3.68 -3.53
N ALA A 42 -1.17 3.67 -3.81
CA ALA A 42 -0.41 4.89 -4.13
C ALA A 42 -0.93 5.55 -5.43
N MET A 43 -1.26 4.75 -6.44
CA MET A 43 -1.86 5.24 -7.69
C MET A 43 -3.20 5.93 -7.42
N VAL A 44 -4.10 5.28 -6.67
CA VAL A 44 -5.43 5.83 -6.35
C VAL A 44 -5.32 7.06 -5.45
N GLN A 45 -4.38 7.11 -4.51
CA GLN A 45 -4.11 8.29 -3.69
C GLN A 45 -3.69 9.50 -4.54
N THR A 46 -2.83 9.28 -5.55
CA THR A 46 -2.42 10.32 -6.49
C THR A 46 -3.60 10.84 -7.30
N ALA A 47 -4.43 9.94 -7.84
CA ALA A 47 -5.65 10.31 -8.56
C ALA A 47 -6.62 11.10 -7.68
N ARG A 48 -6.85 10.66 -6.44
CA ARG A 48 -7.69 11.36 -5.45
C ARG A 48 -7.19 12.77 -5.17
N ALA A 49 -5.87 12.95 -5.01
CA ALA A 49 -5.28 14.26 -4.79
C ALA A 49 -5.52 15.20 -5.98
N SER A 50 -5.32 14.71 -7.21
CA SER A 50 -5.63 15.46 -8.44
C SER A 50 -7.09 15.89 -8.51
N TYR A 51 -8.02 14.97 -8.25
CA TYR A 51 -9.45 15.30 -8.23
C TYR A 51 -9.83 16.29 -7.14
N ALA A 52 -9.21 16.22 -5.96
CA ALA A 52 -9.42 17.19 -4.89
C ALA A 52 -8.95 18.60 -5.31
N THR A 53 -7.78 18.71 -5.97
CA THR A 53 -7.28 19.97 -6.50
C THR A 53 -8.24 20.56 -7.55
N LEU A 54 -8.62 19.76 -8.55
CA LEU A 54 -9.57 20.19 -9.60
C LEU A 54 -10.91 20.63 -9.01
N LEU A 55 -11.41 19.90 -8.00
CA LEU A 55 -12.66 20.26 -7.33
C LEU A 55 -12.55 21.63 -6.62
N ARG A 56 -11.41 21.92 -5.97
CA ARG A 56 -11.18 23.23 -5.32
C ARG A 56 -11.18 24.36 -6.34
N GLU A 57 -10.52 24.16 -7.48
CA GLU A 57 -10.48 25.14 -8.58
C GLU A 57 -11.89 25.42 -9.12
N LEU A 58 -12.69 24.38 -9.37
CA LEU A 58 -14.06 24.50 -9.87
C LEU A 58 -15.01 25.21 -8.87
N LEU A 59 -14.76 25.07 -7.58
CA LEU A 59 -15.52 25.75 -6.53
C LEU A 59 -15.08 27.20 -6.30
N GLY A 60 -14.10 27.71 -7.06
CA GLY A 60 -13.56 29.06 -6.89
C GLY A 60 -12.78 29.25 -5.59
N LEU A 61 -12.36 28.15 -4.95
CA LEU A 61 -11.52 28.14 -3.76
C LEU A 61 -10.06 28.27 -4.19
N GLY A 62 -9.68 29.45 -4.69
CA GLY A 62 -8.32 29.76 -5.18
C GLY A 62 -7.21 29.58 -4.12
N GLU A 63 -5.97 29.82 -4.53
CA GLU A 63 -4.71 29.51 -3.82
C GLU A 63 -4.60 30.04 -2.37
N ASP A 64 -5.41 31.03 -1.99
CA ASP A 64 -5.52 31.60 -0.64
C ASP A 64 -6.47 30.83 0.31
N ALA A 65 -7.17 29.80 -0.19
CA ALA A 65 -8.02 28.97 0.66
C ALA A 65 -7.14 28.03 1.50
N PRO A 66 -7.27 28.01 2.83
CA PRO A 66 -6.41 27.21 3.70
C PRO A 66 -6.41 25.73 3.26
N LEU A 67 -5.26 25.06 3.44
CA LEU A 67 -5.10 23.63 3.14
C LEU A 67 -6.06 22.76 3.97
N THR A 68 -6.65 23.33 5.03
CA THR A 68 -7.81 22.76 5.71
C THR A 68 -9.06 22.94 4.84
N PRO A 69 -9.73 21.85 4.43
CA PRO A 69 -11.03 21.96 3.78
C PRO A 69 -11.98 22.75 4.69
N PRO A 70 -12.89 23.58 4.12
CA PRO A 70 -13.85 24.32 4.92
C PRO A 70 -14.63 23.34 5.81
N PRO A 71 -15.02 23.72 7.05
CA PRO A 71 -15.56 22.81 8.06
C PRO A 71 -16.81 21.98 7.70
N GLY A 72 -17.36 22.11 6.48
CA GLY A 72 -18.47 21.32 5.96
C GLY A 72 -18.11 20.34 4.84
N LEU A 73 -16.87 20.34 4.32
CA LEU A 73 -16.45 19.43 3.23
C LEU A 73 -15.87 18.11 3.72
N LEU A 74 -15.76 17.93 5.05
CA LEU A 74 -15.56 16.62 5.66
C LEU A 74 -16.84 15.84 5.41
N MET A 75 -16.94 15.18 4.24
CA MET A 75 -17.98 14.22 3.97
C MET A 75 -18.04 13.27 5.16
N ARG A 76 -19.07 13.43 5.98
CA ARG A 76 -19.49 12.40 6.93
C ARG A 76 -19.80 11.18 6.07
N HIS A 77 -19.03 10.13 6.33
CA HIS A 77 -19.05 8.76 5.81
C HIS A 77 -20.28 8.34 5.01
#